data_AF-A0A7H1C811-F1
#
_entry.id   AF-A0A7H1C811-F1
#
_cell.length_a   1.000
_cell.length_b   1.000
_cell.length_c   1.000
_cell.angle_alpha   90.00
_cell.angle_beta   90.00
_cell.angle_gamma   90.00
#
_symmetry.space_group_name_H-M   'P 1'
#
loop_
_entity.id
_entity.type
_entity.pdbx_description
1 polymer ?
#
loop_
_entity_poly.entity_id
_entity_poly.type
_entity_poly.pdbx_seq_one_letter_code
_entity_poly.pdbx_strand_id
1 'polypeptide(L)' 'KDRYKFQLSPYNPEHKTPGFKDLVYLEPSPGFCNKNTKLGIPGTKGRVCNDTSLGVDGCDLMCCARGFRTQTMFVVERCN' A
#
# COMPACT_ATOMS: atom_id res chain seq x y z
N LYS A 1 28.68 -16.40 23.72
CA LYS A 1 28.87 -15.82 22.37
C LYS A 1 28.09 -16.76 21.43
N ASP A 2 27.19 -16.26 20.58
CA ASP A 2 26.25 -17.02 19.69
C ASP A 2 24.84 -17.41 20.21
N ARG A 3 24.21 -16.65 21.11
CA ARG A 3 22.78 -16.87 21.44
C ARG A 3 21.77 -16.21 20.48
N TYR A 4 22.23 -15.45 19.48
CA TYR A 4 21.37 -14.62 18.62
C TYR A 4 21.68 -14.75 17.13
N LYS A 5 22.00 -15.96 16.64
CA LYS A 5 21.87 -16.25 15.20
C LYS A 5 20.44 -16.68 14.91
N PHE A 6 19.48 -15.76 15.06
CA PHE A 6 18.16 -15.96 14.47
C PHE A 6 18.31 -15.81 12.96
N GLN A 7 18.54 -16.93 12.27
CA GLN A 7 18.51 -16.94 10.82
C GLN A 7 17.03 -16.96 10.43
N LEU A 8 16.50 -15.77 10.08
CA LEU A 8 15.13 -15.63 9.62
C LEU A 8 14.93 -16.57 8.42
N SER A 9 14.05 -17.55 8.59
CA SER A 9 13.72 -18.52 7.56
C SER A 9 12.50 -18.03 6.79
N PRO A 10 12.49 -18.14 5.45
CA PRO A 10 11.32 -17.78 4.66
C PRO A 10 10.08 -18.57 5.10
N TYR A 11 8.92 -17.91 5.12
CA TYR A 11 7.64 -18.58 5.41
C TYR A 11 7.33 -19.70 4.41
N ASN A 12 7.66 -19.49 3.13
CA ASN A 12 7.60 -20.52 2.09
C ASN A 12 9.00 -21.14 1.89
N PRO A 13 9.18 -22.45 2.12
CA PRO A 13 10.47 -23.14 1.96
C PRO A 13 11.09 -23.08 0.56
N GLU A 14 10.30 -22.82 -0.49
CA GLU A 14 10.79 -22.69 -1.87
C GLU A 14 11.44 -21.34 -2.16
N HIS A 15 11.30 -20.36 -1.26
CA HIS A 15 11.96 -19.06 -1.41
C HIS A 15 13.43 -19.11 -0.98
N LYS A 16 14.26 -18.33 -1.69
CA LYS A 16 15.65 -18.12 -1.31
C LYS A 16 15.74 -17.44 0.05
N THR A 17 16.77 -17.77 0.82
CA THR A 17 17.06 -17.06 2.07
C THR A 17 17.37 -15.58 1.79
N PRO A 18 16.85 -14.64 2.60
CA PRO A 18 17.08 -13.22 2.39
C PRO A 18 18.55 -12.85 2.60
N GLY A 19 19.06 -11.97 1.74
CA GLY A 19 20.38 -11.36 1.84
C GLY A 19 20.39 -10.08 2.69
N PHE A 20 21.56 -9.46 2.83
CA PHE A 20 21.75 -8.28 3.68
C PHE A 20 20.96 -7.03 3.23
N LYS A 21 20.61 -6.94 1.95
CA LYS A 21 19.88 -5.80 1.37
C LYS A 21 18.38 -6.04 1.26
N ASP A 22 17.91 -7.22 1.65
CA ASP A 22 16.50 -7.59 1.48
C ASP A 22 15.68 -7.12 2.68
N LEU A 23 14.48 -6.61 2.41
CA LEU A 23 13.52 -6.28 3.46
C LEU A 23 12.74 -7.53 3.87
N VAL A 24 12.72 -7.79 5.18
CA VAL A 24 11.98 -8.90 5.79
C VAL A 24 10.84 -8.36 6.64
N TYR A 25 9.70 -9.03 6.59
CA TYR A 25 8.53 -8.74 7.43
C TYR A 25 8.01 -10.03 8.04
N LEU A 26 7.35 -9.92 9.19
CA LEU A 26 6.85 -11.09 9.94
C LEU A 26 5.33 -11.27 9.77
N GLU A 27 4.60 -10.17 9.64
CA GLU A 27 3.14 -10.16 9.58
C GLU A 27 2.66 -9.54 8.28
N PRO A 28 1.62 -10.11 7.63
CA PRO A 28 1.05 -9.55 6.41
C PRO A 28 0.47 -8.16 6.67
N SER A 29 0.53 -7.29 5.66
CA SER A 29 -0.06 -5.96 5.77
C SER A 29 -1.58 -6.02 5.94
N PRO A 30 -2.17 -5.17 6.78
CA PRO A 30 -3.62 -5.09 6.94
C PRO A 30 -4.30 -4.50 5.70
N GLY A 31 -5.62 -4.59 5.63
CA GLY A 31 -6.40 -3.88 4.60
C GLY A 31 -6.47 -2.37 4.87
N PHE A 32 -6.15 -1.56 3.86
CA PHE A 32 -6.10 -0.09 3.97
C PHE A 32 -7.33 0.64 3.43
N CYS A 33 -8.30 -0.07 2.85
CA CYS A 33 -9.49 0.52 2.22
C CYS A 33 -10.41 1.25 3.22
N ASN A 34 -10.59 0.66 4.40
CA ASN A 34 -11.52 1.13 5.42
C ASN A 34 -10.76 1.72 6.61
N LYS A 35 -11.37 2.71 7.26
CA LYS A 35 -10.80 3.34 8.45
C LYS A 35 -10.72 2.30 9.58
N ASN A 36 -9.53 2.14 10.15
CA ASN A 36 -9.29 1.36 11.35
C ASN A 36 -8.45 2.18 12.33
N THR A 37 -9.13 2.78 13.32
CA THR A 37 -8.48 3.64 14.32
C THR A 37 -7.52 2.89 15.23
N LYS A 38 -7.75 1.60 15.48
CA LYS A 38 -6.87 0.78 16.33
C LYS A 38 -5.49 0.60 15.71
N LEU A 39 -5.44 0.49 14.38
CA LEU A 39 -4.19 0.34 13.62
C LEU A 39 -3.69 1.66 13.00
N GLY A 40 -4.33 2.80 13.31
CA GLY A 40 -3.97 4.11 12.75
C GLY A 40 -4.26 4.25 11.25
N ILE A 41 -5.11 3.39 10.67
CA ILE A 41 -5.41 3.38 9.24
C ILE A 41 -6.57 4.35 8.97
N PRO A 42 -6.39 5.43 8.17
CA PRO A 42 -7.45 6.40 7.91
C PRO A 42 -8.51 5.90 6.91
N GLY A 43 -8.18 4.93 6.06
CA GLY A 43 -9.01 4.48 4.94
C GLY A 43 -8.73 5.28 3.66
N THR A 44 -9.32 4.88 2.53
CA THR A 44 -9.09 5.53 1.22
C THR A 44 -10.22 6.45 0.75
N LYS A 45 -11.25 6.67 1.57
CA LYS A 45 -12.35 7.58 1.24
C LYS A 45 -11.83 9.03 1.11
N GLY A 46 -12.24 9.71 0.05
CA GLY A 46 -11.87 11.11 -0.21
C GLY A 46 -10.46 11.30 -0.78
N ARG A 47 -9.72 10.22 -1.09
CA ARG A 47 -8.47 10.31 -1.83
C ARG A 47 -8.76 10.60 -3.30
N VAL A 48 -7.88 11.39 -3.92
CA VAL A 48 -7.85 11.57 -5.38
C VAL A 48 -7.40 10.26 -6.01
N CYS A 49 -8.02 9.91 -7.13
CA CYS A 49 -7.67 8.76 -7.97
C CYS A 49 -7.66 9.18 -9.43
N ASN A 50 -6.99 8.37 -10.27
CA ASN A 50 -6.97 8.53 -11.71
C ASN A 50 -7.95 7.54 -12.35
N ASP A 51 -8.94 8.00 -13.10
CA ASP A 51 -9.96 7.14 -13.71
C ASP A 51 -9.44 6.41 -14.96
N THR A 52 -8.39 6.92 -15.60
CA THR A 52 -7.74 6.28 -16.75
C THR A 52 -6.69 5.23 -16.38
N SER A 53 -6.25 5.20 -15.12
CA SER A 53 -5.23 4.24 -14.66
C SER A 53 -5.84 2.91 -14.25
N LEU A 54 -5.17 1.81 -14.65
CA LEU A 54 -5.46 0.45 -14.20
C LEU A 54 -4.62 0.04 -12.97
N GLY A 55 -3.70 0.90 -12.55
CA GLY A 55 -2.76 0.65 -11.46
C GLY A 55 -3.31 0.98 -10.08
N VAL A 56 -2.43 0.98 -9.07
CA VAL A 56 -2.79 1.28 -7.67
C VAL A 56 -3.25 2.71 -7.45
N ASP A 57 -3.04 3.62 -8.39
CA ASP A 57 -3.57 4.99 -8.44
C ASP A 57 -4.92 5.08 -9.17
N GLY A 58 -5.29 4.01 -9.87
CA GLY A 58 -6.55 3.81 -10.57
C GLY A 58 -7.75 3.87 -9.62
N CYS A 59 -8.85 4.49 -10.04
CA CYS A 59 -10.02 4.63 -9.18
C CYS A 59 -10.61 3.28 -8.74
N ASP A 60 -10.55 2.24 -9.57
CA ASP A 60 -11.03 0.91 -9.19
C ASP A 60 -10.26 0.32 -8.00
N LEU A 61 -8.93 0.48 -7.97
CA LEU A 61 -8.09 -0.02 -6.87
C LEU A 61 -8.05 0.96 -5.69
N MET A 62 -7.84 2.26 -5.92
CA MET A 62 -7.79 3.29 -4.88
C MET A 62 -9.09 3.39 -4.08
N CYS A 63 -10.22 3.36 -4.78
CA CYS A 63 -11.54 3.43 -4.15
C CYS A 63 -12.04 2.06 -3.68
N CYS A 64 -11.27 0.99 -3.93
CA CYS A 64 -11.57 -0.40 -3.57
C CYS A 64 -12.93 -0.84 -4.13
N ALA A 65 -13.16 -0.58 -5.42
CA ALA A 65 -14.39 -0.87 -6.16
C ALA A 65 -15.69 -0.28 -5.57
N ARG A 66 -15.61 0.71 -4.67
CA ARG A 66 -16.78 1.40 -4.10
C ARG A 66 -17.36 2.48 -5.03
N GLY A 67 -16.79 2.64 -6.22
CA GLY A 67 -17.06 3.75 -7.14
C GLY A 67 -16.30 5.03 -6.77
N PHE A 68 -16.37 6.02 -7.65
CA PHE A 68 -15.72 7.32 -7.50
C PHE A 68 -16.61 8.44 -8.05
N ARG A 69 -16.29 9.68 -7.70
CA ARG A 69 -16.97 10.88 -8.22
C ARG A 69 -15.96 11.77 -8.91
N THR A 70 -16.20 12.06 -10.18
CA THR A 70 -15.41 13.03 -10.95
C THR A 70 -15.87 14.45 -10.61
N GLN A 71 -14.90 15.34 -10.42
CA GLN A 71 -15.14 16.77 -10.20
C GLN A 71 -14.17 17.56 -11.07
N THR A 72 -14.69 18.52 -11.82
CA THR A 72 -13.89 19.47 -12.60
C THR A 72 -13.66 20.71 -11.75
N MET A 73 -12.39 21.14 -11.61
CA MET A 73 -12.01 22.33 -10.84
C MET A 73 -11.05 23.19 -11.65
N PHE A 74 -11.12 24.51 -11.47
CA PHE A 74 -10.11 25.42 -12.01
C PHE A 74 -8.85 25.30 -11.15
N VAL A 75 -7.73 24.95 -11.78
CA VAL A 75 -6.43 24.88 -11.13
C VAL A 75 -5.59 26.06 -11.63
N VAL A 76 -5.05 26.85 -10.70
CA VAL A 76 -4.06 27.88 -11.04
C VAL A 76 -2.69 27.25 -10.89
N GLU A 77 -1.99 27.10 -12.01
CA GLU A 77 -0.62 26.63 -12.05
C GLU A 77 0.30 27.71 -12.64
N ARG A 78 1.60 27.58 -12.39
CA ARG A 78 2.59 28.46 -13.01
C ARG A 78 2.70 28.06 -14.49
N CYS A 79 2.08 28.85 -15.36
CA CYS A 79 2.32 28.84 -16.79
C CYS A 79 3.33 29.95 -17.17
N ASN A 80 3.85 29.89 -18.40
CA ASN A 80 4.92 30.78 -18.92
C ASN A 80 4.72 32.27 -18.63
#